data_AF-A0A8H6WEI4-F1
#
_entry.id   AF-A0A8H6WEI4-F1
#
_cell.length_a   1.000
_cell.length_b   1.000
_cell.length_c   1.000
_cell.angle_alpha   90.00
_cell.angle_beta   90.00
_cell.angle_gamma   90.00
#
_symmetry.space_group_name_H-M   'P 1'
#
loop_
_entity.id
_entity.type
_entity.pdbx_description
1 polymer ?
#
loop_
_entity_poly.entity_id
_entity_poly.type
_entity_poly.pdbx_seq_one_letter_code
_entity_poly.pdbx_strand_id
1 'polypeptide(L)'
;MMNPLKSITEMRNRGESRRLLDEVGYLWEGLDPSAGIGLRRSSALEINTKLCDSDFARKAKTADFIGQTWEFLLEANREEDKVMNILLAFFCALVARDPGSLVELVQRDSSQVVQTLFALLASFPPKSDPLHLVSDANQLRKLGLSKKEQNLAASIHSMLRSSALFPPFTPLSTALLVSHTLASLPSASLKPTPANLKAILDNLREHFSSFSPSLSAFVTISQHSEKQNALAHLHNLLSLFDSYLLRGWALQAEGDININQQQLEAARTDWFADGLTSFAILTEVISSRSATSEVEQGKARQCTLVTLRLLVGLTHADKIWCGKVASREECLLFIMRTILRGHVDHMEKVKKHQSSKIKTEPSSSDDFPRLDNSYQEPTMPKDDGLDALCLALGLLTNLVQLEDEVKTTIRDITSSTRCRPTKCLEKCLCPNRISAPRALVEMYTDLVLTSSAPVKQEPCLDSGQQTDLLAAGETRLLLSHLSLLFGLLMKDNSTNQRDILDWLPESPTSLACDGQSGKVQMLIAHAKEFSYLYAESGDEGGSARDVIVFLEQLQNQL
;
A
#
# COMPACT_ATOMS: atom_id res chain seq x y z
N MET A 1 29.07 15.39 44.29
CA MET A 1 28.47 15.31 42.95
C MET A 1 29.34 16.11 41.99
N MET A 2 30.10 15.46 41.11
CA MET A 2 30.85 16.15 40.06
C MET A 2 29.88 16.53 38.94
N ASN A 3 29.74 17.82 38.64
CA ASN A 3 29.05 18.27 37.44
C ASN A 3 29.83 17.71 36.24
N PRO A 4 29.21 16.88 35.36
CA PRO A 4 29.89 16.45 34.16
C PRO A 4 30.21 17.70 33.34
N LEU A 5 31.51 17.93 33.08
CA LEU A 5 31.95 19.00 32.21
C LEU A 5 31.30 18.78 30.84
N LYS A 6 30.46 19.74 30.42
CA LYS A 6 29.84 19.73 29.10
C LYS A 6 30.93 19.58 28.05
N SER A 7 30.76 18.61 27.16
CA SER A 7 31.71 18.37 26.08
C SER A 7 31.86 19.63 25.22
N ILE A 8 33.06 19.90 24.70
CA ILE A 8 33.33 21.01 23.78
C ILE A 8 32.34 20.99 22.60
N THR A 9 31.96 19.78 22.15
CA THR A 9 30.95 19.58 21.09
C THR A 9 29.58 20.11 21.50
N GLU A 10 29.16 19.89 22.75
CA GLU A 10 27.86 20.36 23.27
C GLU A 10 27.81 21.89 23.35
N MET A 11 28.91 22.52 23.78
CA MET A 11 29.00 23.99 23.84
C MET A 11 28.99 24.63 22.44
N ARG A 12 29.65 24.01 21.46
CA ARG A 12 29.62 24.46 20.06
C ARG A 12 28.22 24.34 19.47
N ASN A 13 27.58 23.18 19.64
CA ASN A 13 26.21 22.96 19.17
C ASN A 13 25.25 23.98 19.76
N ARG A 14 25.36 24.29 21.06
CA ARG A 14 24.51 25.30 21.71
C ARG A 14 24.75 26.70 21.15
N GLY A 15 26.00 27.07 20.87
CA GLY A 15 26.34 28.36 20.25
C GLY A 15 25.77 28.49 18.83
N GLU A 16 25.86 27.42 18.04
CA GLU A 16 25.28 27.35 16.69
C GLU A 16 23.76 27.40 16.71
N SER A 17 23.10 26.66 17.62
CA SER A 17 21.65 26.73 17.79
C SER A 17 21.20 28.14 18.16
N ARG A 18 21.89 28.82 19.09
CA ARG A 18 21.56 30.20 19.43
C ARG A 18 21.69 31.15 18.25
N ARG A 19 22.79 31.05 17.48
CA ARG A 19 23.00 31.87 16.29
C ARG A 19 21.91 31.66 15.25
N LEU A 20 21.46 30.42 15.06
CA LEU A 20 20.35 30.11 14.18
C LEU A 20 19.06 30.78 14.67
N LEU A 21 18.74 30.63 15.96
CA LEU A 21 17.53 31.23 16.55
C LEU A 21 17.54 32.76 16.48
N ASP A 22 18.68 33.39 16.71
CA ASP A 22 18.84 34.84 16.56
C ASP A 22 18.66 35.27 15.08
N GLU A 23 19.09 34.45 14.12
CA GLU A 23 18.88 34.72 12.68
C GLU A 23 17.39 34.66 12.32
N VAL A 24 16.64 33.72 12.87
CA VAL A 24 15.24 33.45 12.47
C VAL A 24 14.20 34.07 13.41
N GLY A 25 14.61 34.74 14.48
CA GLY A 25 13.70 35.32 15.48
C GLY A 25 12.68 36.30 14.89
N TYR A 26 13.09 37.09 13.89
CA TYR A 26 12.18 38.02 13.18
C TYR A 26 11.02 37.30 12.48
N LEU A 27 11.21 36.04 12.08
CA LEU A 27 10.15 35.25 11.46
C LEU A 27 9.05 34.93 12.47
N TRP A 28 9.42 34.59 13.70
CA TRP A 28 8.47 34.35 14.79
C TRP A 28 7.76 35.64 15.23
N GLU A 29 8.48 36.76 15.30
CA GLU A 29 7.84 38.08 15.54
C GLU A 29 6.83 38.41 14.45
N GLY A 30 7.11 38.07 13.18
CA GLY A 30 6.16 38.24 12.09
C GLY A 30 4.97 37.28 12.13
N LEU A 31 5.05 36.19 12.90
CA LEU A 31 3.94 35.28 13.19
C LEU A 31 3.07 35.71 14.38
N ASP A 32 3.41 36.81 15.05
CA ASP A 32 2.63 37.32 16.18
C ASP A 32 1.14 37.48 15.79
N PRO A 33 0.17 37.02 16.60
CA PRO A 33 -1.25 37.11 16.27
C PRO A 33 -1.77 38.54 16.05
N SER A 34 -1.10 39.55 16.63
CA SER A 34 -1.41 40.97 16.42
C SER A 34 -0.88 41.51 15.09
N ALA A 35 0.04 40.80 14.44
CA ALA A 35 0.56 41.17 13.13
C ALA A 35 -0.50 41.02 12.03
N GLY A 36 -0.44 41.91 11.03
CA GLY A 36 -1.31 41.84 9.87
C GLY A 36 -1.17 40.48 9.16
N ILE A 37 -2.29 39.91 8.70
CA ILE A 37 -2.32 38.57 8.07
C ILE A 37 -1.32 38.42 6.91
N GLY A 38 -1.05 39.50 6.17
CA GLY A 38 -0.05 39.51 5.11
C GLY A 38 1.38 39.26 5.62
N LEU A 39 1.76 39.82 6.77
CA LEU A 39 3.06 39.59 7.39
C LEU A 39 3.16 38.15 7.91
N ARG A 40 2.13 37.68 8.62
CA ARG A 40 2.04 36.29 9.11
C ARG A 40 2.24 35.27 7.98
N ARG A 41 1.51 35.45 6.86
CA ARG A 41 1.64 34.61 5.66
C ARG A 41 3.03 34.65 5.05
N SER A 42 3.65 35.83 4.93
CA SER A 42 4.99 35.98 4.39
C SER A 42 6.05 35.31 5.26
N SER A 43 5.99 35.50 6.58
CA SER A 43 6.90 34.85 7.53
C SER A 43 6.77 33.33 7.50
N ALA A 44 5.53 32.81 7.49
CA ALA A 44 5.29 31.37 7.37
C ALA A 44 5.83 30.79 6.05
N LEU A 45 5.65 31.49 4.93
CA LEU A 45 6.22 31.07 3.64
C LEU A 45 7.75 31.09 3.67
N GLU A 46 8.37 32.11 4.26
CA GLU A 46 9.83 32.20 4.36
C GLU A 46 10.42 31.09 5.23
N ILE A 47 9.76 30.75 6.33
CA ILE A 47 10.10 29.57 7.15
C ILE A 47 10.08 28.30 6.30
N ASN A 48 9.00 28.05 5.55
CA ASN A 48 8.90 26.88 4.67
C ASN A 48 9.96 26.91 3.57
N THR A 49 10.32 28.10 3.06
CA THR A 49 11.39 28.28 2.07
C THR A 49 12.73 27.84 2.65
N LYS A 50 13.07 28.33 3.85
CA LYS A 50 14.32 27.96 4.53
C LYS A 50 14.36 26.47 4.85
N LEU A 51 13.24 25.86 5.26
CA LEU A 51 13.14 24.42 5.51
C LEU A 51 13.26 23.54 4.25
N CYS A 52 13.12 24.11 3.05
CA CYS A 52 13.43 23.38 1.82
C CYS A 52 14.94 23.13 1.65
N ASP A 53 15.80 23.94 2.29
CA ASP A 53 17.25 23.75 2.32
C ASP A 53 17.63 22.68 3.35
N SER A 54 18.30 21.61 2.91
CA SER A 54 18.62 20.46 3.78
C SER A 54 19.59 20.80 4.90
N ASP A 55 20.51 21.74 4.68
CA ASP A 55 21.47 22.15 5.71
C ASP A 55 20.79 22.99 6.79
N PHE A 56 19.87 23.88 6.39
CA PHE A 56 19.02 24.61 7.32
C PHE A 56 18.09 23.66 8.08
N ALA A 57 17.40 22.74 7.41
CA ALA A 57 16.50 21.77 8.06
C ALA A 57 17.24 20.93 9.12
N ARG A 58 18.47 20.49 8.84
CA ARG A 58 19.31 19.78 9.81
C ARG A 58 19.65 20.63 11.03
N LYS A 59 19.96 21.92 10.84
CA LYS A 59 20.24 22.86 11.96
C LYS A 59 18.98 23.21 12.74
N ALA A 60 17.84 23.36 12.06
CA ALA A 60 16.54 23.64 12.66
C ALA A 60 16.14 22.53 13.65
N LYS A 61 16.36 21.26 13.26
CA LYS A 61 16.15 20.10 14.12
C LYS A 61 16.94 20.19 15.44
N THR A 62 18.24 20.49 15.36
CA THR A 62 19.11 20.53 16.55
C THR A 62 18.88 21.74 17.46
N ALA A 63 18.14 22.75 17.00
CA ALA A 63 17.89 23.99 17.72
C ALA A 63 16.48 24.09 18.37
N ASP A 64 15.67 23.01 18.36
CA ASP A 64 14.25 23.04 18.74
C ASP A 64 13.43 24.08 17.95
N PHE A 65 13.86 24.38 16.72
CA PHE A 65 13.18 25.36 15.88
C PHE A 65 11.81 24.83 15.41
N ILE A 66 11.71 23.52 15.13
CA ILE A 66 10.50 22.88 14.60
C ILE A 66 9.34 22.96 15.60
N GLY A 67 9.57 22.59 16.86
CA GLY A 67 8.55 22.60 17.91
C GLY A 67 8.01 24.00 18.19
N GLN A 68 8.90 24.98 18.34
CA GLN A 68 8.51 26.38 18.56
C GLN A 68 7.77 26.96 17.35
N THR A 69 8.27 26.70 16.14
CA THR A 69 7.63 27.18 14.90
C THR A 69 6.21 26.65 14.75
N TRP A 70 5.96 25.39 15.11
CA TRP A 70 4.60 24.84 15.11
C TRP A 70 3.64 25.64 16.00
N GLU A 71 4.04 25.95 17.23
CA GLU A 71 3.24 26.73 18.16
C GLU A 71 2.93 28.14 17.61
N PHE A 72 3.95 28.83 17.09
CA PHE A 72 3.77 30.15 16.46
C PHE A 72 2.85 30.09 15.24
N LEU A 73 2.99 29.07 14.38
CA LEU A 73 2.14 28.91 13.19
C LEU A 73 0.68 28.64 13.57
N LEU A 74 0.44 27.82 14.60
CA LEU A 74 -0.91 27.59 15.12
C LEU A 74 -1.51 28.87 15.70
N GLU A 75 -0.75 29.61 16.51
CA GLU A 75 -1.22 30.85 17.11
C GLU A 75 -1.51 31.93 16.05
N ALA A 76 -0.66 32.00 15.03
CA ALA A 76 -0.83 32.86 13.87
C ALA A 76 -2.06 32.50 13.02
N ASN A 77 -2.65 31.31 13.17
CA ASN A 77 -3.74 30.81 12.33
C ASN A 77 -5.11 30.76 13.04
N ARG A 78 -5.32 31.56 14.09
CA ARG A 78 -6.59 31.60 14.84
C ARG A 78 -7.84 32.00 14.02
N GLU A 79 -7.65 32.67 12.88
CA GLU A 79 -8.74 33.10 11.99
C GLU A 79 -9.13 32.04 10.95
N GLU A 80 -8.54 30.83 11.04
CA GLU A 80 -8.72 29.74 10.06
C GLU A 80 -8.44 30.18 8.62
N ASP A 81 -7.40 30.99 8.45
CA ASP A 81 -7.05 31.53 7.15
C ASP A 81 -6.65 30.42 6.17
N LYS A 82 -7.28 30.38 4.99
CA LYS A 82 -7.05 29.33 3.98
C LYS A 82 -5.59 29.24 3.55
N VAL A 83 -4.89 30.37 3.43
CA VAL A 83 -3.49 30.37 2.99
C VAL A 83 -2.57 29.95 4.13
N MET A 84 -2.82 30.40 5.35
CA MET A 84 -2.10 29.91 6.53
C MET A 84 -2.29 28.41 6.75
N ASN A 85 -3.50 27.88 6.57
CA ASN A 85 -3.78 26.44 6.60
C ASN A 85 -2.93 25.66 5.58
N ILE A 86 -2.78 26.18 4.36
CA ILE A 86 -1.90 25.60 3.34
C ILE A 86 -0.43 25.63 3.78
N LEU A 87 0.03 26.76 4.34
CA LEU A 87 1.40 26.92 4.81
C LEU A 87 1.71 26.01 6.01
N LEU A 88 0.73 25.79 6.89
CA LEU A 88 0.80 24.86 8.01
C LEU A 88 0.90 23.41 7.53
N ALA A 89 0.08 23.03 6.55
CA ALA A 89 0.16 21.70 5.92
C ALA A 89 1.51 21.50 5.20
N PHE A 90 2.03 22.54 4.53
CA PHE A 90 3.34 22.50 3.88
C PHE A 90 4.47 22.36 4.91
N PHE A 91 4.44 23.12 6.01
CA PHE A 91 5.39 22.98 7.11
C PHE A 91 5.43 21.53 7.62
N CYS A 92 4.27 20.95 7.91
CA CYS A 92 4.17 19.57 8.40
C CYS A 92 4.72 18.55 7.39
N ALA A 93 4.42 18.73 6.10
CA ALA A 93 4.94 17.86 5.05
C ALA A 93 6.47 17.95 4.90
N LEU A 94 7.06 19.14 5.12
CA LEU A 94 8.52 19.30 5.14
C LEU A 94 9.14 18.59 6.35
N VAL A 95 8.52 18.70 7.53
CA VAL A 95 8.96 17.99 8.75
C VAL A 95 8.86 16.48 8.57
N ALA A 96 7.82 15.99 7.88
CA ALA A 96 7.60 14.57 7.61
C ALA A 96 8.68 13.89 6.76
N ARG A 97 9.59 14.66 6.12
CA ARG A 97 10.78 14.11 5.44
C ARG A 97 11.70 13.35 6.38
N ASP A 98 11.75 13.77 7.64
CA ASP A 98 12.50 13.11 8.70
C ASP A 98 11.52 12.56 9.74
N PRO A 99 11.26 11.24 9.74
CA PRO A 99 10.33 10.63 10.69
C PRO A 99 10.67 10.94 12.14
N GLY A 100 11.95 11.10 12.49
CA GLY A 100 12.39 11.47 13.83
C GLY A 100 11.88 12.86 14.26
N SER A 101 12.08 13.88 13.41
CA SER A 101 11.59 15.24 13.69
C SER A 101 10.07 15.30 13.79
N LEU A 102 9.36 14.53 12.95
CA LEU A 102 7.90 14.46 13.01
C LEU A 102 7.41 13.80 14.31
N VAL A 103 8.08 12.73 14.76
CA VAL A 103 7.79 12.09 16.05
C VAL A 103 8.03 13.05 17.22
N GLU A 104 9.15 13.78 17.23
CA GLU A 104 9.46 14.79 18.25
C GLU A 104 8.37 15.88 18.31
N LEU A 105 7.94 16.37 17.14
CA LEU A 105 6.86 17.37 17.03
C LEU A 105 5.55 16.84 17.64
N VAL A 106 5.17 15.61 17.32
CA VAL A 106 3.96 14.98 17.85
C VAL A 106 4.11 14.63 19.33
N GLN A 107 5.29 14.29 19.84
CA GLN A 107 5.45 14.03 21.28
C GLN A 107 5.24 15.27 22.14
N ARG A 108 5.54 16.47 21.61
CA ARG A 108 5.34 17.74 22.32
C ARG A 108 3.86 18.07 22.52
N ASP A 109 3.02 17.90 21.49
CA ASP A 109 1.55 18.05 21.60
C ASP A 109 0.81 17.14 20.60
N SER A 110 0.76 15.84 20.93
CA SER A 110 0.25 14.81 20.00
C SER A 110 -1.21 15.02 19.64
N SER A 111 -2.02 15.42 20.62
CA SER A 111 -3.43 15.68 20.40
C SER A 111 -3.64 16.82 19.43
N GLN A 112 -2.95 17.95 19.63
CA GLN A 112 -3.23 19.12 18.82
C GLN A 112 -2.73 18.93 17.38
N VAL A 113 -1.51 18.44 17.18
CA VAL A 113 -0.94 18.23 15.83
C VAL A 113 -1.82 17.30 15.00
N VAL A 114 -2.14 16.12 15.54
CA VAL A 114 -2.92 15.11 14.80
C VAL A 114 -4.34 15.60 14.52
N GLN A 115 -5.01 16.22 15.50
CA GLN A 115 -6.37 16.73 15.31
C GLN A 115 -6.41 17.90 14.32
N THR A 116 -5.43 18.82 14.36
CA THR A 116 -5.30 19.88 13.37
C THR A 116 -5.12 19.31 11.97
N LEU A 117 -4.26 18.30 11.79
CA LEU A 117 -4.07 17.66 10.48
C LEU A 117 -5.37 17.00 9.98
N PHE A 118 -6.12 16.29 10.81
CA PHE A 118 -7.42 15.74 10.38
C PHE A 118 -8.48 16.81 10.10
N ALA A 119 -8.50 17.90 10.87
CA ALA A 119 -9.37 19.04 10.60
C ALA A 119 -9.03 19.69 9.24
N LEU A 120 -7.75 19.84 8.92
CA LEU A 120 -7.30 20.30 7.60
C LEU A 120 -7.71 19.31 6.49
N LEU A 121 -7.54 18.01 6.72
CA LEU A 121 -7.95 16.99 5.75
C LEU A 121 -9.46 17.06 5.44
N ALA A 122 -10.30 17.32 6.45
CA ALA A 122 -11.73 17.49 6.29
C ALA A 122 -12.12 18.82 5.62
N SER A 123 -11.30 19.87 5.77
CA SER A 123 -11.63 21.23 5.33
C SER A 123 -11.24 21.53 3.88
N PHE A 124 -10.40 20.70 3.26
CA PHE A 124 -9.85 20.94 1.92
C PHE A 124 -10.17 19.81 0.91
N PRO A 125 -11.45 19.53 0.61
CA PRO A 125 -11.79 18.64 -0.51
C PRO A 125 -11.29 19.24 -1.85
N PRO A 126 -10.88 18.41 -2.83
CA PRO A 126 -10.35 18.83 -4.13
C PRO A 126 -11.09 20.00 -4.80
N LYS A 127 -12.42 20.04 -4.76
CA LYS A 127 -13.24 21.10 -5.36
C LYS A 127 -13.09 22.47 -4.70
N SER A 128 -12.56 22.52 -3.49
CA SER A 128 -12.40 23.73 -2.69
C SER A 128 -10.96 24.02 -2.29
N ASP A 129 -10.03 23.18 -2.72
CA ASP A 129 -8.62 23.29 -2.37
C ASP A 129 -7.89 24.29 -3.27
N PRO A 130 -7.39 25.43 -2.71
CA PRO A 130 -6.69 26.43 -3.51
C PRO A 130 -5.41 25.92 -4.16
N LEU A 131 -4.70 24.95 -3.56
CA LEU A 131 -3.51 24.37 -4.17
C LEU A 131 -3.85 23.51 -5.39
N HIS A 132 -4.94 22.74 -5.30
CA HIS A 132 -5.41 21.93 -6.41
C HIS A 132 -5.89 22.79 -7.59
N LEU A 133 -6.48 23.94 -7.29
CA LEU A 133 -7.09 24.85 -8.27
C LEU A 133 -6.15 25.98 -8.72
N VAL A 134 -4.85 25.92 -8.40
CA VAL A 134 -3.89 27.00 -8.63
C VAL A 134 -3.82 27.46 -10.09
N SER A 135 -4.08 26.56 -11.03
CA SER A 135 -4.09 26.84 -12.48
C SER A 135 -5.40 27.47 -12.97
N ASP A 136 -6.46 27.51 -12.16
CA ASP A 136 -7.77 28.05 -12.51
C ASP A 136 -8.14 29.26 -11.64
N ALA A 137 -7.66 30.43 -12.06
CA ALA A 137 -7.92 31.71 -11.38
C ALA A 137 -9.42 32.07 -11.30
N ASN A 138 -10.29 31.50 -12.13
CA ASN A 138 -11.73 31.73 -12.04
C ASN A 138 -12.32 30.94 -10.87
N GLN A 139 -11.89 29.69 -10.67
CA GLN A 139 -12.33 28.88 -9.53
C GLN A 139 -11.79 29.41 -8.21
N LEU A 140 -10.53 29.87 -8.15
CA LEU A 140 -9.98 30.49 -6.94
C LEU A 140 -10.76 31.75 -6.52
N ARG A 141 -11.20 32.58 -7.49
CA ARG A 141 -12.08 33.73 -7.22
C ARG A 141 -13.43 33.30 -6.64
N LYS A 142 -14.02 32.21 -7.15
CA LYS A 142 -15.27 31.65 -6.59
C LYS A 142 -15.11 31.16 -5.15
N LEU A 143 -13.92 30.75 -4.76
CA LEU A 143 -13.58 30.38 -3.38
C LEU A 143 -13.32 31.59 -2.46
N GLY A 144 -13.44 32.82 -2.99
CA GLY A 144 -13.24 34.05 -2.24
C GLY A 144 -11.80 34.53 -2.16
N LEU A 145 -10.85 33.91 -2.88
CA LEU A 145 -9.45 34.34 -2.84
C LEU A 145 -9.24 35.61 -3.66
N SER A 146 -8.66 36.62 -3.02
CA SER A 146 -8.19 37.84 -3.67
C SER A 146 -7.05 37.55 -4.66
N LYS A 147 -6.77 38.49 -5.57
CA LYS A 147 -5.66 38.36 -6.53
C LYS A 147 -4.30 38.18 -5.83
N LYS A 148 -4.11 38.83 -4.67
CA LYS A 148 -2.88 38.69 -3.87
C LYS A 148 -2.73 37.27 -3.32
N GLU A 149 -3.80 36.69 -2.82
CA GLU A 149 -3.81 35.30 -2.31
C GLU A 149 -3.62 34.28 -3.42
N GLN A 150 -4.19 34.51 -4.61
CA GLN A 150 -3.95 33.67 -5.77
C GLN A 150 -2.47 33.65 -6.16
N ASN A 151 -1.82 34.82 -6.19
CA ASN A 151 -0.39 34.91 -6.46
C ASN A 151 0.44 34.20 -5.38
N LEU A 152 0.03 34.32 -4.12
CA LEU A 152 0.70 33.63 -3.01
C LEU A 152 0.53 32.11 -3.10
N ALA A 153 -0.67 31.61 -3.42
CA ALA A 153 -0.90 30.19 -3.67
C ALA A 153 -0.08 29.65 -4.84
N ALA A 154 0.07 30.44 -5.92
CA ALA A 154 0.96 30.10 -7.03
C ALA A 154 2.43 30.04 -6.62
N SER A 155 2.87 30.96 -5.75
CA SER A 155 4.23 30.94 -5.18
C SER A 155 4.46 29.71 -4.31
N ILE A 156 3.51 29.37 -3.42
CA ILE A 156 3.55 28.17 -2.59
C ILE A 156 3.62 26.92 -3.48
N HIS A 157 2.77 26.82 -4.51
CA HIS A 157 2.78 25.70 -5.44
C HIS A 157 4.13 25.58 -6.17
N SER A 158 4.73 26.68 -6.63
CA SER A 158 6.06 26.65 -7.25
C SER A 158 7.14 26.17 -6.28
N MET A 159 7.07 26.58 -5.02
CA MET A 159 8.02 26.19 -3.99
C MET A 159 7.88 24.71 -3.59
N LEU A 160 6.65 24.22 -3.49
CA LEU A 160 6.37 22.80 -3.29
C LEU A 160 6.99 21.95 -4.40
N ARG A 161 6.90 22.40 -5.66
CA ARG A 161 7.55 21.74 -6.81
C ARG A 161 9.06 21.72 -6.68
N SER A 162 9.69 22.83 -6.28
CA SER A 162 11.16 22.90 -6.12
C SER A 162 11.66 22.17 -4.89
N SER A 163 10.81 21.96 -3.88
CA SER A 163 11.18 21.24 -2.66
C SER A 163 11.58 19.79 -2.93
N ALA A 164 11.06 19.15 -3.99
CA ALA A 164 11.17 17.71 -4.24
C ALA A 164 10.52 16.81 -3.16
N LEU A 165 9.49 17.31 -2.44
CA LEU A 165 8.67 16.47 -1.54
C LEU A 165 7.97 15.32 -2.26
N PHE A 166 7.55 15.55 -3.50
CA PHE A 166 6.83 14.57 -4.31
C PHE A 166 7.48 14.45 -5.69
N PRO A 167 7.29 13.32 -6.39
CA PRO A 167 7.76 13.17 -7.75
C PRO A 167 7.27 14.31 -8.66
N PRO A 168 8.03 14.65 -9.72
CA PRO A 168 7.58 15.58 -10.75
C PRO A 168 6.18 15.21 -11.26
N PHE A 169 5.39 16.20 -11.65
CA PHE A 169 4.03 16.04 -12.17
C PHE A 169 2.97 15.51 -11.18
N THR A 170 3.33 15.13 -9.95
CA THR A 170 2.34 14.79 -8.91
C THR A 170 1.36 15.95 -8.72
N PRO A 171 0.03 15.75 -8.83
CA PRO A 171 -0.95 16.80 -8.56
C PRO A 171 -0.82 17.26 -7.10
N LEU A 172 -0.54 18.54 -6.89
CA LEU A 172 -0.38 19.09 -5.56
C LEU A 172 -1.73 19.53 -4.99
N SER A 173 -1.98 19.18 -3.75
CA SER A 173 -3.18 19.56 -2.99
C SER A 173 -2.80 19.66 -1.52
N THR A 174 -3.53 20.47 -0.77
CA THR A 174 -3.44 20.55 0.69
C THR A 174 -3.71 19.17 1.31
N ALA A 175 -4.71 18.46 0.80
CA ALA A 175 -5.04 17.10 1.23
C ALA A 175 -3.88 16.11 1.02
N LEU A 176 -3.08 16.24 -0.05
CA LEU A 176 -1.88 15.42 -0.26
C LEU A 176 -0.80 15.72 0.78
N LEU A 177 -0.55 17.00 1.10
CA LEU A 177 0.43 17.38 2.13
C LEU A 177 0.06 16.82 3.49
N VAL A 178 -1.22 16.95 3.84
CA VAL A 178 -1.78 16.46 5.10
C VAL A 178 -1.75 14.93 5.15
N SER A 179 -2.23 14.24 4.10
CA SER A 179 -2.23 12.77 4.11
C SER A 179 -0.82 12.19 4.09
N HIS A 180 0.13 12.84 3.43
CA HIS A 180 1.55 12.47 3.48
C HIS A 180 2.12 12.58 4.90
N THR A 181 1.83 13.68 5.58
CA THR A 181 2.27 13.89 6.97
C THR A 181 1.65 12.83 7.88
N LEU A 182 0.32 12.66 7.82
CA LEU A 182 -0.41 11.70 8.65
C LEU A 182 0.08 10.26 8.42
N ALA A 183 0.28 9.85 7.17
CA ALA A 183 0.75 8.50 6.84
C ALA A 183 2.21 8.24 7.25
N SER A 184 2.99 9.30 7.51
CA SER A 184 4.38 9.20 7.99
C SER A 184 4.46 9.12 9.53
N LEU A 185 3.35 9.31 10.24
CA LEU A 185 3.30 9.20 11.69
C LEU A 185 3.34 7.73 12.14
N PRO A 186 3.95 7.43 13.30
CA PRO A 186 3.74 6.14 13.95
C PRO A 186 2.26 5.94 14.23
N SER A 187 1.73 4.76 13.94
CA SER A 187 0.31 4.44 14.13
C SER A 187 -0.14 4.69 15.58
N ALA A 188 0.72 4.41 16.56
CA ALA A 188 0.45 4.64 17.99
C ALA A 188 0.16 6.11 18.34
N SER A 189 0.59 7.07 17.52
CA SER A 189 0.31 8.49 17.70
C SER A 189 -1.07 8.90 17.18
N LEU A 190 -1.71 8.06 16.37
CA LEU A 190 -3.01 8.35 15.77
C LEU A 190 -4.14 7.92 16.73
N LYS A 191 -5.14 8.79 16.87
CA LYS A 191 -6.32 8.53 17.69
C LYS A 191 -7.53 8.16 16.82
N PRO A 192 -8.18 7.03 17.07
CA PRO A 192 -9.30 6.53 16.28
C PRO A 192 -10.64 7.18 16.64
N THR A 193 -10.72 8.51 16.52
CA THR A 193 -11.96 9.24 16.78
C THR A 193 -12.93 9.15 15.59
N PRO A 194 -14.25 9.29 15.81
CA PRO A 194 -15.24 9.35 14.74
C PRO A 194 -15.01 10.47 13.71
N ALA A 195 -14.44 11.59 14.13
CA ALA A 195 -14.10 12.68 13.23
C ALA A 195 -12.92 12.30 12.30
N ASN A 196 -11.91 11.61 12.82
CA ASN A 196 -10.73 11.21 12.06
C ASN A 196 -11.09 10.15 11.01
N LEU A 197 -11.86 9.12 11.40
CA LEU A 197 -12.32 8.10 10.45
C LEU A 197 -13.21 8.73 9.38
N LYS A 198 -14.16 9.58 9.76
CA LYS A 198 -15.02 10.29 8.82
C LYS A 198 -14.23 11.14 7.82
N ALA A 199 -13.20 11.85 8.27
CA ALA A 199 -12.34 12.64 7.38
C ALA A 199 -11.64 11.78 6.32
N ILE A 200 -11.16 10.59 6.69
CA ILE A 200 -10.57 9.62 5.75
C ILE A 200 -11.62 9.12 4.77
N LEU A 201 -12.77 8.66 5.28
CA LEU A 201 -13.85 8.09 4.46
C LEU A 201 -14.43 9.12 3.48
N ASP A 202 -14.64 10.37 3.90
CA ASP A 202 -15.15 11.43 3.03
C ASP A 202 -14.18 11.74 1.88
N ASN A 203 -12.87 11.81 2.16
CA ASN A 203 -11.86 12.03 1.13
C ASN A 203 -11.77 10.83 0.16
N LEU A 204 -11.80 9.60 0.68
CA LEU A 204 -11.86 8.40 -0.16
C LEU A 204 -13.13 8.38 -1.02
N ARG A 205 -14.29 8.75 -0.46
CA ARG A 205 -15.57 8.82 -1.18
C ARG A 205 -15.51 9.77 -2.35
N GLU A 206 -14.95 10.96 -2.15
CA GLU A 206 -14.86 11.96 -3.23
C GLU A 206 -14.07 11.41 -4.41
N HIS A 207 -12.92 10.78 -4.16
CA HIS A 207 -12.12 10.18 -5.21
C HIS A 207 -12.78 8.95 -5.83
N PHE A 208 -13.36 8.05 -5.02
CA PHE A 208 -14.01 6.84 -5.50
C PHE A 208 -15.27 7.13 -6.31
N SER A 209 -15.99 8.21 -6.00
CA SER A 209 -17.15 8.65 -6.80
C SER A 209 -16.76 9.05 -8.23
N SER A 210 -15.51 9.45 -8.47
CA SER A 210 -15.01 9.78 -9.80
C SER A 210 -14.69 8.54 -10.64
N PHE A 211 -14.51 7.39 -9.99
CA PHE A 211 -14.26 6.08 -10.59
C PHE A 211 -15.57 5.42 -11.04
N SER A 212 -16.43 6.21 -11.71
CA SER A 212 -17.76 5.86 -12.24
C SER A 212 -17.94 4.36 -12.56
N PRO A 213 -19.13 3.76 -12.34
CA PRO A 213 -19.36 2.31 -12.49
C PRO A 213 -19.01 1.73 -13.87
N SER A 214 -18.88 2.54 -14.92
CA SER A 214 -18.50 2.04 -16.25
C SER A 214 -17.00 2.01 -16.45
N LEU A 215 -16.43 0.79 -16.41
CA LEU A 215 -15.01 0.49 -16.69
C LEU A 215 -14.51 1.08 -18.02
N SER A 216 -15.39 1.24 -19.01
CA SER A 216 -15.06 1.86 -20.29
C SER A 216 -14.68 3.34 -20.17
N ALA A 217 -15.30 4.09 -19.24
CA ALA A 217 -14.98 5.50 -19.01
C ALA A 217 -13.58 5.67 -18.38
N PHE A 218 -13.11 4.66 -17.63
CA PHE A 218 -11.76 4.69 -17.04
C PHE A 218 -10.66 4.67 -18.08
N VAL A 219 -10.84 3.92 -19.17
CA VAL A 219 -9.84 3.87 -20.25
C VAL A 219 -9.65 5.28 -20.83
N THR A 220 -10.75 6.01 -21.07
CA THR A 220 -10.71 7.38 -21.56
C THR A 220 -10.13 8.36 -20.53
N ILE A 221 -10.51 8.23 -19.26
CA ILE A 221 -9.95 9.02 -18.14
C ILE A 221 -8.43 8.83 -18.04
N SER A 222 -7.96 7.59 -18.14
CA SER A 222 -6.52 7.28 -18.06
C SER A 222 -5.71 7.89 -19.22
N GLN A 223 -6.33 8.26 -20.33
CA GLN A 223 -5.66 8.82 -21.51
C GLN A 223 -5.44 10.33 -21.42
N HIS A 224 -6.15 11.06 -20.56
CA HIS A 224 -6.02 12.51 -20.42
C HIS A 224 -5.36 12.87 -19.07
N SER A 225 -4.02 12.73 -19.05
CA SER A 225 -3.21 12.40 -17.86
C SER A 225 -2.74 13.56 -16.96
N GLU A 226 -3.35 14.74 -16.96
CA GLU A 226 -2.82 15.84 -16.11
C GLU A 226 -3.64 16.13 -14.84
N LYS A 227 -4.90 15.70 -14.76
CA LYS A 227 -5.79 16.09 -13.64
C LYS A 227 -6.17 14.96 -12.68
N GLN A 228 -5.83 13.69 -12.94
CA GLN A 228 -6.55 12.58 -12.31
C GLN A 228 -5.76 11.53 -11.53
N ASN A 229 -4.43 11.55 -11.50
CA ASN A 229 -3.70 10.52 -10.74
C ASN A 229 -3.27 11.03 -9.36
N ALA A 230 -4.25 11.19 -8.47
CA ALA A 230 -4.03 11.41 -7.03
C ALA A 230 -3.53 10.13 -6.31
N LEU A 231 -2.75 9.28 -6.99
CA LEU A 231 -2.30 7.97 -6.49
C LEU A 231 -1.52 8.10 -5.18
N ALA A 232 -0.67 9.13 -5.06
CA ALA A 232 0.07 9.39 -3.83
C ALA A 232 -0.87 9.68 -2.65
N HIS A 233 -1.87 10.55 -2.86
CA HIS A 233 -2.83 10.90 -1.82
C HIS A 233 -3.71 9.71 -1.43
N LEU A 234 -4.25 8.98 -2.41
CA LEU A 234 -5.06 7.78 -2.19
C LEU A 234 -4.28 6.67 -1.48
N HIS A 235 -3.03 6.43 -1.88
CA HIS A 235 -2.17 5.49 -1.17
C HIS A 235 -2.00 5.87 0.30
N ASN A 236 -1.75 7.14 0.60
CA ASN A 236 -1.59 7.60 1.98
C ASN A 236 -2.87 7.39 2.79
N LEU A 237 -4.05 7.72 2.22
CA LEU A 237 -5.33 7.50 2.88
C LEU A 237 -5.63 6.01 3.11
N LEU A 238 -5.37 5.16 2.12
CA LEU A 238 -5.57 3.72 2.27
C LEU A 238 -4.59 3.10 3.27
N SER A 239 -3.35 3.59 3.33
CA SER A 239 -2.36 3.14 4.33
C SER A 239 -2.75 3.57 5.74
N LEU A 240 -3.28 4.78 5.90
CA LEU A 240 -3.86 5.25 7.16
C LEU A 240 -5.03 4.35 7.58
N PHE A 241 -5.96 4.07 6.66
CA PHE A 241 -7.10 3.23 6.92
C PHE A 241 -6.71 1.77 7.24
N ASP A 242 -5.71 1.24 6.55
CA ASP A 242 -5.15 -0.09 6.80
C ASP A 242 -4.51 -0.18 8.19
N SER A 243 -3.73 0.84 8.59
CA SER A 243 -3.18 0.91 9.95
C SER A 243 -4.27 1.05 11.03
N TYR A 244 -5.40 1.68 10.70
CA TYR A 244 -6.57 1.76 11.57
C TYR A 244 -7.22 0.39 11.76
N LEU A 245 -7.44 -0.37 10.68
CA LEU A 245 -8.05 -1.71 10.74
C LEU A 245 -7.17 -2.72 11.51
N LEU A 246 -5.85 -2.64 11.35
CA LEU A 246 -4.89 -3.48 12.09
C LEU A 246 -4.78 -3.11 13.58
N ARG A 247 -5.65 -2.23 14.09
CA ARG A 247 -5.65 -1.72 15.48
C ARG A 247 -4.29 -1.15 15.89
N GLY A 248 -3.54 -0.61 14.93
CA GLY A 248 -2.24 0.03 15.19
C GLY A 248 -2.37 1.40 15.85
N TRP A 249 -3.58 1.95 15.89
CA TRP A 249 -3.89 3.25 16.49
C TRP A 249 -4.07 3.14 18.01
N ALA A 250 -3.96 4.26 18.72
CA ALA A 250 -4.17 4.30 20.17
C ALA A 250 -5.54 3.73 20.58
N LEU A 251 -5.65 3.21 21.81
CA LEU A 251 -6.86 2.54 22.31
C LEU A 251 -8.13 3.40 22.10
N GLN A 252 -9.17 2.77 21.54
CA GLN A 252 -10.49 3.38 21.31
C GLN A 252 -11.28 3.44 22.62
N ALA A 253 -11.96 4.56 22.86
CA ALA A 253 -13.04 4.60 23.83
C ALA A 253 -14.23 3.77 23.29
N GLU A 254 -14.91 2.98 24.12
CA GLU A 254 -15.97 2.05 23.68
C GLU A 254 -17.07 2.74 22.84
N GLY A 255 -17.43 3.98 23.18
CA GLY A 255 -18.40 4.77 22.41
C GLY A 255 -17.95 5.08 20.99
N ASP A 256 -16.65 5.36 20.80
CA ASP A 256 -16.07 5.67 19.49
C ASP A 256 -16.03 4.42 18.59
N ILE A 257 -15.78 3.24 19.17
CA ILE A 257 -15.77 1.96 18.44
C ILE A 257 -17.10 1.77 17.69
N ASN A 258 -18.22 1.94 18.40
CA ASN A 258 -19.55 1.72 17.85
C ASN A 258 -19.89 2.72 16.73
N ILE A 259 -19.56 4.01 16.92
CA ILE A 259 -19.80 5.04 15.91
C ILE A 259 -18.93 4.78 14.67
N ASN A 260 -17.66 4.46 14.86
CA ASN A 260 -16.74 4.15 13.78
C ASN A 260 -17.21 2.92 12.98
N GLN A 261 -17.64 1.87 13.67
CA GLN A 261 -18.20 0.69 13.02
C GLN A 261 -19.44 1.08 12.19
N GLN A 262 -20.38 1.84 12.76
CA GLN A 262 -21.57 2.29 12.02
C GLN A 262 -21.22 3.11 10.77
N GLN A 263 -20.21 3.98 10.85
CA GLN A 263 -19.73 4.74 9.68
C GLN A 263 -19.14 3.82 8.61
N LEU A 264 -18.33 2.84 9.00
CA LEU A 264 -17.74 1.87 8.09
C LEU A 264 -18.82 0.99 7.44
N GLU A 265 -19.82 0.56 8.21
CA GLU A 265 -20.96 -0.23 7.74
C GLU A 265 -21.83 0.53 6.73
N ALA A 266 -22.09 1.80 7.00
CA ALA A 266 -22.77 2.69 6.07
C ALA A 266 -21.96 2.86 4.77
N ALA A 267 -20.64 3.10 4.89
CA ALA A 267 -19.76 3.25 3.73
C ALA A 267 -19.66 1.96 2.90
N ARG A 268 -19.55 0.79 3.56
CA ARG A 268 -19.57 -0.54 2.94
C ARG A 268 -20.77 -0.73 2.04
N THR A 269 -21.94 -0.38 2.56
CA THR A 269 -23.23 -0.62 1.90
C THR A 269 -23.44 0.33 0.72
N ASP A 270 -22.93 1.56 0.82
CA ASP A 270 -23.20 2.65 -0.13
C ASP A 270 -22.18 2.71 -1.29
N TRP A 271 -20.87 2.71 -1.00
CA TRP A 271 -19.87 3.03 -2.05
C TRP A 271 -18.49 2.39 -1.86
N PHE A 272 -18.13 1.95 -0.65
CA PHE A 272 -16.73 1.72 -0.32
C PHE A 272 -16.17 0.42 -0.92
N ALA A 273 -16.92 -0.68 -0.88
CA ALA A 273 -16.52 -1.95 -1.52
C ALA A 273 -16.34 -1.80 -3.04
N ASP A 274 -17.29 -1.11 -3.69
CA ASP A 274 -17.25 -0.83 -5.12
C ASP A 274 -16.10 0.10 -5.47
N GLY A 275 -15.88 1.13 -4.66
CA GLY A 275 -14.79 2.07 -4.83
C GLY A 275 -13.40 1.42 -4.70
N LEU A 276 -13.21 0.54 -3.70
CA LEU A 276 -11.95 -0.23 -3.55
C LEU A 276 -11.71 -1.14 -4.76
N THR A 277 -12.74 -1.86 -5.20
CA THR A 277 -12.67 -2.74 -6.38
C THR A 277 -12.30 -1.95 -7.64
N SER A 278 -13.01 -0.86 -7.89
CA SER A 278 -12.76 0.03 -9.03
C SER A 278 -11.35 0.64 -8.97
N PHE A 279 -10.89 1.04 -7.79
CA PHE A 279 -9.55 1.57 -7.61
C PHE A 279 -8.46 0.51 -7.84
N ALA A 280 -8.66 -0.72 -7.37
CA ALA A 280 -7.74 -1.83 -7.60
C ALA A 280 -7.57 -2.15 -9.10
N ILE A 281 -8.69 -2.15 -9.85
CA ILE A 281 -8.68 -2.33 -11.30
C ILE A 281 -7.96 -1.16 -11.97
N LEU A 282 -8.23 0.08 -11.55
CA LEU A 282 -7.55 1.27 -12.08
C LEU A 282 -6.03 1.18 -11.88
N THR A 283 -5.57 0.82 -10.69
CA THR A 283 -4.14 0.73 -10.40
C THR A 283 -3.48 -0.41 -11.18
N GLU A 284 -4.19 -1.53 -11.37
CA GLU A 284 -3.73 -2.62 -12.25
C GLU A 284 -3.56 -2.15 -13.70
N VAL A 285 -4.52 -1.37 -14.22
CA VAL A 285 -4.45 -0.77 -15.56
C VAL A 285 -3.23 0.13 -15.66
N ILE A 286 -3.03 1.06 -14.72
CA ILE A 286 -1.89 1.99 -14.72
C ILE A 286 -0.57 1.21 -14.69
N SER A 287 -0.42 0.23 -13.79
CA SER A 287 0.79 -0.59 -13.69
C SER A 287 1.08 -1.42 -14.94
N SER A 288 0.10 -1.69 -15.79
CA SER A 288 0.25 -2.47 -17.03
C SER A 288 0.56 -1.65 -18.28
N ARG A 289 0.54 -0.31 -18.18
CA ARG A 289 0.72 0.58 -19.34
C ARG A 289 2.18 0.89 -19.60
N SER A 290 2.69 0.49 -20.77
CA SER A 290 4.07 0.75 -21.19
C SER A 290 4.42 2.25 -21.35
N ALA A 291 3.44 3.13 -21.49
CA ALA A 291 3.65 4.57 -21.65
C ALA A 291 3.78 5.34 -20.32
N THR A 292 3.52 4.70 -19.18
CA THR A 292 3.59 5.34 -17.86
C THR A 292 5.01 5.28 -17.31
N SER A 293 5.40 6.29 -16.52
CA SER A 293 6.72 6.33 -15.88
C SER A 293 6.88 5.17 -14.89
N GLU A 294 8.10 4.64 -14.71
CA GLU A 294 8.37 3.57 -13.73
C GLU A 294 7.97 3.96 -12.31
N VAL A 295 8.15 5.24 -11.94
CA VAL A 295 7.74 5.79 -10.65
C VAL A 295 6.23 5.68 -10.46
N GLU A 296 5.45 6.02 -11.47
CA GLU A 296 3.98 5.93 -11.44
C GLU A 296 3.53 4.47 -11.41
N GLN A 297 4.17 3.59 -12.18
CA GLN A 297 3.88 2.15 -12.15
C GLN A 297 4.16 1.56 -10.78
N GLY A 298 5.29 1.91 -10.17
CA GLY A 298 5.66 1.51 -8.81
C GLY A 298 4.64 2.00 -7.79
N LYS A 299 4.19 3.26 -7.90
CA LYS A 299 3.15 3.79 -7.01
C LYS A 299 1.81 3.08 -7.19
N ALA A 300 1.42 2.77 -8.41
CA ALA A 300 0.21 2.00 -8.69
C ALA A 300 0.29 0.55 -8.16
N ARG A 301 1.47 -0.09 -8.19
CA ARG A 301 1.69 -1.39 -7.53
C ARG A 301 1.52 -1.28 -6.02
N GLN A 302 2.10 -0.27 -5.38
CA GLN A 302 1.90 0.01 -3.95
C GLN A 302 0.42 0.25 -3.59
N CYS A 303 -0.31 0.97 -4.44
CA CYS A 303 -1.76 1.14 -4.27
C CYS A 303 -2.51 -0.19 -4.39
N THR A 304 -2.12 -1.05 -5.32
CA THR A 304 -2.71 -2.38 -5.49
C THR A 304 -2.49 -3.24 -4.24
N LEU A 305 -1.27 -3.25 -3.69
CA LEU A 305 -0.92 -3.99 -2.49
C LEU A 305 -1.73 -3.56 -1.27
N VAL A 306 -1.80 -2.25 -0.97
CA VAL A 306 -2.59 -1.76 0.17
C VAL A 306 -4.08 -2.02 -0.02
N THR A 307 -4.59 -1.93 -1.26
CA THR A 307 -5.99 -2.22 -1.55
C THR A 307 -6.31 -3.70 -1.36
N LEU A 308 -5.44 -4.61 -1.80
CA LEU A 308 -5.59 -6.04 -1.58
C LEU A 308 -5.54 -6.37 -0.08
N ARG A 309 -4.61 -5.79 0.69
CA ARG A 309 -4.55 -5.96 2.15
C ARG A 309 -5.84 -5.54 2.84
N LEU A 310 -6.37 -4.37 2.46
CA LEU A 310 -7.64 -3.88 2.98
C LEU A 310 -8.78 -4.84 2.64
N LEU A 311 -8.86 -5.31 1.39
CA LEU A 311 -9.89 -6.26 0.98
C LEU A 311 -9.77 -7.58 1.75
N VAL A 312 -8.56 -8.13 1.94
CA VAL A 312 -8.33 -9.32 2.77
C VAL A 312 -8.81 -9.09 4.21
N GLY A 313 -8.39 -7.99 4.84
CA GLY A 313 -8.75 -7.68 6.22
C GLY A 313 -10.25 -7.43 6.42
N LEU A 314 -10.90 -6.77 5.46
CA LEU A 314 -12.35 -6.49 5.52
C LEU A 314 -13.20 -7.74 5.21
N THR A 315 -12.71 -8.66 4.38
CA THR A 315 -13.42 -9.91 4.04
C THR A 315 -13.15 -11.04 5.01
N HIS A 316 -12.16 -10.91 5.89
CA HIS A 316 -11.83 -11.94 6.87
C HIS A 316 -12.98 -12.14 7.86
N ALA A 317 -13.58 -13.34 7.83
CA ALA A 317 -14.72 -13.75 8.64
C ALA A 317 -15.99 -12.87 8.54
N ASP A 318 -16.07 -11.95 7.56
CA ASP A 318 -17.25 -11.11 7.33
C ASP A 318 -17.94 -11.45 6.00
N LYS A 319 -19.03 -12.21 6.12
CA LYS A 319 -19.84 -12.65 4.99
C LYS A 319 -20.40 -11.48 4.16
N ILE A 320 -20.82 -10.38 4.79
CA ILE A 320 -21.44 -9.27 4.07
C ILE A 320 -20.39 -8.53 3.22
N TRP A 321 -19.17 -8.36 3.74
CA TRP A 321 -18.05 -7.85 2.93
C TRP A 321 -17.71 -8.80 1.79
N CYS A 322 -17.64 -10.11 2.03
CA CYS A 322 -17.41 -11.10 0.97
C CYS A 322 -18.48 -11.00 -0.12
N GLY A 323 -19.76 -11.02 0.24
CA GLY A 323 -20.87 -10.91 -0.72
C GLY A 323 -20.81 -9.62 -1.55
N LYS A 324 -20.46 -8.49 -0.93
CA LYS A 324 -20.31 -7.21 -1.66
C LYS A 324 -19.15 -7.24 -2.65
N VAL A 325 -17.98 -7.69 -2.24
CA VAL A 325 -16.79 -7.77 -3.11
C VAL A 325 -17.01 -8.80 -4.23
N ALA A 326 -17.60 -9.95 -3.90
CA ALA A 326 -17.90 -11.05 -4.83
C ALA A 326 -18.99 -10.71 -5.85
N SER A 327 -19.92 -9.79 -5.53
CA SER A 327 -21.01 -9.42 -6.44
C SER A 327 -20.54 -8.79 -7.75
N ARG A 328 -19.27 -8.40 -7.83
CA ARG A 328 -18.64 -7.82 -9.02
C ARG A 328 -17.73 -8.84 -9.69
N GLU A 329 -18.15 -9.36 -10.84
CA GLU A 329 -17.34 -10.27 -11.67
C GLU A 329 -15.97 -9.69 -12.00
N GLU A 330 -15.88 -8.36 -12.17
CA GLU A 330 -14.62 -7.70 -12.54
C GLU A 330 -13.61 -7.71 -11.39
N CYS A 331 -14.08 -7.81 -10.14
CA CYS A 331 -13.23 -8.01 -8.99
C CYS A 331 -12.59 -9.40 -9.03
N LEU A 332 -13.38 -10.45 -9.28
CA LEU A 332 -12.87 -11.82 -9.42
C LEU A 332 -11.89 -11.94 -10.59
N LEU A 333 -12.17 -11.25 -11.71
CA LEU A 333 -11.23 -11.19 -12.83
C LEU A 333 -9.92 -10.46 -12.46
N PHE A 334 -9.99 -9.34 -11.75
CA PHE A 334 -8.82 -8.63 -11.23
C PHE A 334 -7.98 -9.50 -10.29
N ILE A 335 -8.61 -10.20 -9.35
CA ILE A 335 -7.96 -11.14 -8.43
C ILE A 335 -7.23 -12.23 -9.23
N MET A 336 -7.93 -12.87 -10.18
CA MET A 336 -7.35 -13.91 -11.02
C MET A 336 -6.17 -13.41 -11.87
N ARG A 337 -6.26 -12.22 -12.47
CA ARG A 337 -5.12 -11.63 -13.20
C ARG A 337 -3.94 -11.36 -12.29
N THR A 338 -4.19 -10.87 -11.07
CA THR A 338 -3.15 -10.59 -10.09
C THR A 338 -2.41 -11.87 -9.68
N ILE A 339 -3.16 -12.95 -9.41
CA ILE A 339 -2.60 -14.28 -9.11
C ILE A 339 -1.73 -14.75 -10.27
N LEU A 340 -2.27 -14.81 -11.49
CA LEU A 340 -1.55 -15.35 -12.64
C LEU A 340 -0.30 -14.53 -12.99
N ARG A 341 -0.37 -13.20 -12.90
CA ARG A 341 0.78 -12.33 -13.15
C ARG A 341 1.87 -12.53 -12.09
N GLY A 342 1.49 -12.52 -10.81
CA GLY A 342 2.44 -12.74 -9.72
C GLY A 342 3.12 -14.10 -9.80
N HIS A 343 2.39 -15.14 -10.23
CA HIS A 343 2.97 -16.45 -10.49
C HIS A 343 3.98 -16.44 -11.63
N VAL A 344 3.66 -15.82 -12.77
CA VAL A 344 4.60 -15.69 -13.90
C VAL A 344 5.86 -14.95 -13.47
N ASP A 345 5.72 -13.83 -12.75
CA ASP A 345 6.84 -13.03 -12.26
C ASP A 345 7.72 -13.85 -11.29
N HIS A 346 7.12 -14.61 -10.37
CA HIS A 346 7.82 -15.51 -9.45
C HIS A 346 8.57 -16.62 -10.21
N MET A 347 7.93 -17.28 -11.17
CA MET A 347 8.56 -18.35 -11.96
C MET A 347 9.72 -17.83 -12.83
N GLU A 348 9.62 -16.63 -13.38
CA GLU A 348 10.73 -16.00 -14.10
C GLU A 348 11.93 -15.73 -13.18
N LYS A 349 11.68 -15.33 -11.93
CA LYS A 349 12.74 -15.16 -10.92
C LYS A 349 13.39 -16.48 -10.57
N VAL A 350 12.62 -17.52 -10.28
CA VAL A 350 13.17 -18.86 -9.97
C VAL A 350 14.05 -19.36 -11.11
N LYS A 351 13.61 -19.22 -12.36
CA LYS A 351 14.40 -19.60 -13.55
C LYS A 351 15.69 -18.79 -13.72
N LYS A 352 15.65 -17.48 -13.44
CA LYS A 352 16.85 -16.63 -13.45
C LYS A 352 17.88 -17.08 -12.42
N HIS A 353 17.45 -17.45 -11.21
CA HIS A 353 18.34 -17.96 -10.15
C HIS A 353 18.91 -19.34 -10.47
N GLN A 354 18.14 -20.21 -11.13
CA GLN A 354 18.64 -21.51 -11.56
C GLN A 354 19.67 -21.38 -12.69
N SER A 355 19.46 -20.46 -13.64
CA SER A 355 20.36 -20.28 -14.78
C SER A 355 21.67 -19.57 -14.42
N SER A 356 21.69 -18.69 -13.43
CA SER A 356 22.92 -18.01 -12.99
C SER A 356 23.95 -18.96 -12.36
N LYS A 357 23.52 -20.05 -11.74
CA LYS A 357 24.42 -21.05 -11.12
C LYS A 357 25.23 -21.89 -12.10
N ILE A 358 24.78 -22.02 -13.36
CA ILE A 358 25.38 -22.94 -14.32
C ILE A 358 26.61 -22.31 -15.03
N LYS A 359 26.86 -20.99 -14.88
CA LYS A 359 27.85 -20.27 -15.70
C LYS A 359 29.16 -19.85 -15.03
N THR A 360 29.41 -20.21 -13.77
CA THR A 360 30.65 -19.83 -13.09
C THR A 360 31.70 -20.94 -13.22
N GLU A 361 32.30 -21.06 -14.41
CA GLU A 361 33.60 -21.74 -14.51
C GLU A 361 34.68 -20.80 -13.94
N PRO A 362 35.58 -21.29 -13.06
CA PRO A 362 36.64 -20.48 -12.49
C PRO A 362 37.72 -20.22 -13.54
N SER A 363 37.55 -19.17 -14.35
CA SER A 363 38.65 -18.65 -15.16
C SER A 363 39.64 -17.94 -14.24
N SER A 364 40.73 -18.65 -13.93
CA SER A 364 41.93 -18.14 -13.27
C SER A 364 42.57 -17.02 -14.11
N SER A 365 42.51 -15.78 -13.65
CA SER A 365 43.51 -14.77 -14.00
C SER A 365 43.58 -13.68 -12.95
N ASP A 366 44.81 -13.41 -12.54
CA ASP A 366 45.30 -12.58 -11.45
C ASP A 366 44.86 -11.10 -11.42
N ASP A 367 44.94 -10.56 -10.20
CA ASP A 367 45.29 -9.20 -9.80
C ASP A 367 44.40 -8.01 -10.20
N PHE A 368 43.72 -7.42 -9.21
CA PHE A 368 44.04 -6.06 -8.67
C PHE A 368 43.05 -5.67 -7.54
N PRO A 369 43.53 -5.22 -6.35
CA PRO A 369 42.65 -4.71 -5.30
C PRO A 369 42.31 -3.23 -5.56
N ARG A 370 41.02 -2.91 -5.77
CA ARG A 370 40.52 -1.53 -5.80
C ARG A 370 39.78 -1.20 -4.50
N LEU A 371 40.30 -0.19 -3.82
CA LEU A 371 39.82 0.40 -2.56
C LEU A 371 38.43 1.05 -2.68
N ASP A 372 37.65 0.85 -1.61
CA ASP A 372 36.71 1.77 -0.97
C ASP A 372 36.01 2.80 -1.86
N ASN A 373 34.85 2.41 -2.38
CA ASN A 373 33.74 3.34 -2.49
C ASN A 373 32.57 2.75 -1.70
N SER A 374 32.11 3.49 -0.69
CA SER A 374 30.89 3.24 0.07
C SER A 374 29.68 3.39 -0.86
N TYR A 375 29.49 2.40 -1.73
CA TYR A 375 28.23 2.18 -2.42
C TYR A 375 27.23 1.76 -1.34
N GLN A 376 26.24 2.62 -1.08
CA GLN A 376 24.99 2.15 -0.49
C GLN A 376 24.56 0.96 -1.34
N GLU A 377 24.61 -0.23 -0.76
CA GLU A 377 24.04 -1.42 -1.39
C GLU A 377 22.65 -1.02 -1.86
N PRO A 378 22.33 -1.18 -3.16
CA PRO A 378 20.99 -0.93 -3.63
C PRO A 378 20.08 -1.86 -2.83
N THR A 379 19.32 -1.29 -1.90
CA THR A 379 18.29 -2.01 -1.15
C THR A 379 17.50 -2.82 -2.15
N MET A 380 17.62 -4.15 -2.06
CA MET A 380 16.99 -5.09 -2.97
C MET A 380 15.54 -4.66 -3.17
N PRO A 381 15.08 -4.44 -4.42
CA PRO A 381 13.72 -4.04 -4.66
C PRO A 381 12.80 -5.08 -4.02
N LYS A 382 11.93 -4.64 -3.10
CA LYS A 382 10.93 -5.50 -2.45
C LYS A 382 10.17 -6.30 -3.51
N ASP A 383 9.91 -7.58 -3.24
CA ASP A 383 9.18 -8.45 -4.15
C ASP A 383 7.68 -8.17 -4.10
N ASP A 384 7.29 -7.01 -4.61
CA ASP A 384 5.89 -6.57 -4.67
C ASP A 384 5.00 -7.57 -5.44
N GLY A 385 5.58 -8.42 -6.30
CA GLY A 385 4.86 -9.39 -7.12
C GLY A 385 4.37 -10.60 -6.32
N LEU A 386 5.24 -11.18 -5.49
CA LEU A 386 4.88 -12.29 -4.63
C LEU A 386 3.90 -11.85 -3.54
N ASP A 387 4.11 -10.67 -2.94
CA ASP A 387 3.20 -10.12 -1.94
C ASP A 387 1.79 -9.94 -2.52
N ALA A 388 1.68 -9.39 -3.74
CA ALA A 388 0.39 -9.23 -4.43
C ALA A 388 -0.27 -10.58 -4.73
N LEU A 389 0.51 -11.59 -5.12
CA LEU A 389 0.03 -12.95 -5.34
C LEU A 389 -0.56 -13.56 -4.06
N CYS A 390 0.19 -13.53 -2.96
CA CYS A 390 -0.25 -14.07 -1.67
C CYS A 390 -1.52 -13.36 -1.17
N LEU A 391 -1.58 -12.03 -1.26
CA LEU A 391 -2.76 -11.27 -0.88
C LEU A 391 -3.98 -11.58 -1.76
N ALA A 392 -3.77 -11.73 -3.08
CA ALA A 392 -4.86 -12.09 -3.99
C ALA A 392 -5.36 -13.52 -3.77
N LEU A 393 -4.48 -14.49 -3.45
CA LEU A 393 -4.85 -15.83 -3.04
C LEU A 393 -5.62 -15.83 -1.71
N GLY A 394 -5.15 -15.07 -0.72
CA GLY A 394 -5.82 -14.91 0.57
C GLY A 394 -7.23 -14.30 0.39
N LEU A 395 -7.35 -13.25 -0.43
CA LEU A 395 -8.64 -12.64 -0.74
C LEU A 395 -9.58 -13.65 -1.41
N LEU A 396 -9.10 -14.38 -2.42
CA LEU A 396 -9.91 -15.38 -3.10
C LEU A 396 -10.37 -16.49 -2.14
N THR A 397 -9.48 -16.91 -1.23
CA THR A 397 -9.77 -17.92 -0.20
C THR A 397 -10.89 -17.43 0.73
N ASN A 398 -10.82 -16.20 1.23
CA ASN A 398 -11.88 -15.59 2.05
C ASN A 398 -13.24 -15.56 1.32
N LEU A 399 -13.24 -15.16 0.05
CA LEU A 399 -14.46 -15.07 -0.75
C LEU A 399 -15.08 -16.45 -0.99
N VAL A 400 -14.29 -17.45 -1.38
CA VAL A 400 -14.76 -18.82 -1.62
C VAL A 400 -15.23 -19.49 -0.33
N GLN A 401 -14.59 -19.18 0.80
CA GLN A 401 -14.94 -19.76 2.10
C GLN A 401 -16.29 -19.27 2.62
N LEU A 402 -16.61 -17.98 2.45
CA LEU A 402 -17.82 -17.38 3.04
C LEU A 402 -19.00 -17.23 2.07
N GLU A 403 -18.76 -17.26 0.76
CA GLU A 403 -19.79 -17.08 -0.28
C GLU A 403 -19.80 -18.21 -1.32
N ASP A 404 -20.75 -19.14 -1.19
CA ASP A 404 -20.85 -20.33 -2.06
C ASP A 404 -21.05 -19.99 -3.54
N GLU A 405 -21.72 -18.88 -3.85
CA GLU A 405 -21.93 -18.43 -5.23
C GLU A 405 -20.59 -18.17 -5.94
N VAL A 406 -19.55 -17.75 -5.22
CA VAL A 406 -18.21 -17.50 -5.76
C VAL A 406 -17.62 -18.76 -6.39
N LYS A 407 -17.87 -19.94 -5.80
CA LYS A 407 -17.39 -21.23 -6.34
C LYS A 407 -17.91 -21.48 -7.77
N THR A 408 -19.12 -21.02 -8.06
CA THR A 408 -19.74 -21.15 -9.39
C THR A 408 -19.28 -20.03 -10.30
N THR A 409 -19.33 -18.78 -9.84
CA THR A 409 -18.95 -17.61 -10.64
C THR A 409 -17.49 -17.68 -11.10
N ILE A 410 -16.57 -18.10 -10.22
CA ILE A 410 -15.15 -18.19 -10.58
C ILE A 410 -14.88 -19.22 -11.68
N ARG A 411 -15.69 -20.28 -11.78
CA ARG A 411 -15.54 -21.27 -12.86
C ARG A 411 -15.76 -20.64 -14.24
N ASP A 412 -16.67 -19.67 -14.32
CA ASP A 412 -17.02 -18.98 -15.55
C ASP A 412 -16.06 -17.82 -15.89
N ILE A 413 -15.28 -17.37 -14.89
CA ILE A 413 -14.18 -16.43 -15.13
C ILE A 413 -13.11 -17.12 -15.98
N THR A 414 -12.81 -16.51 -17.12
CA THR A 414 -11.71 -16.92 -17.99
C THR A 414 -10.64 -15.84 -18.02
N SER A 415 -9.37 -16.24 -17.98
CA SER A 415 -8.23 -15.33 -18.04
C SER A 415 -7.05 -15.97 -18.76
N SER A 416 -6.13 -15.12 -19.21
CA SER A 416 -4.87 -15.55 -19.82
C SER A 416 -3.72 -15.06 -18.95
N THR A 417 -2.66 -15.86 -18.82
CA THR A 417 -1.46 -15.51 -18.03
C THR A 417 -0.76 -14.25 -18.54
N ARG A 418 -1.00 -13.86 -19.79
CA ARG A 418 -0.45 -12.64 -20.41
C ARG A 418 -1.52 -11.58 -20.69
N CYS A 419 -2.67 -11.67 -20.02
CA CYS A 419 -3.76 -10.72 -20.20
C CYS A 419 -3.32 -9.29 -19.83
N ARG A 420 -3.70 -8.31 -20.67
CA ARG A 420 -3.50 -6.89 -20.38
C ARG A 420 -4.84 -6.27 -19.99
N PRO A 421 -4.98 -5.69 -18.79
CA PRO A 421 -6.25 -5.16 -18.29
C PRO A 421 -6.92 -4.14 -19.23
N THR A 422 -6.14 -3.32 -19.94
CA THR A 422 -6.63 -2.23 -20.81
C THR A 422 -7.66 -2.65 -21.87
N LYS A 423 -7.65 -3.91 -22.32
CA LYS A 423 -8.60 -4.44 -23.31
C LYS A 423 -9.54 -5.52 -22.75
N CYS A 424 -9.41 -5.81 -21.45
CA CYS A 424 -9.99 -7.00 -20.84
C CYS A 424 -10.58 -6.67 -19.46
N LEU A 425 -11.07 -5.45 -19.26
CA LEU A 425 -11.51 -4.96 -17.94
C LEU A 425 -12.66 -5.80 -17.37
N GLU A 426 -13.72 -5.97 -18.16
CA GLU A 426 -14.92 -6.70 -17.76
C GLU A 426 -14.76 -8.21 -18.00
N LYS A 427 -14.19 -8.58 -19.16
CA LYS A 427 -14.00 -9.98 -19.56
C LYS A 427 -12.67 -10.13 -20.29
N CYS A 428 -12.01 -11.28 -20.12
CA CYS A 428 -10.79 -11.58 -20.86
C CYS A 428 -11.13 -11.89 -22.33
N LEU A 429 -10.59 -11.08 -23.25
CA LEU A 429 -10.73 -11.25 -24.70
C LEU A 429 -9.48 -11.87 -25.34
N CYS A 430 -8.54 -12.37 -24.54
CA CYS A 430 -7.32 -12.99 -25.04
C CYS A 430 -7.62 -14.34 -25.74
N PRO A 431 -6.84 -14.71 -26.78
CA PRO A 431 -7.06 -15.95 -27.54
C PRO A 431 -6.82 -17.21 -26.67
N ASN A 432 -5.79 -17.20 -25.83
CA ASN A 432 -5.40 -18.31 -24.96
C ASN A 432 -5.94 -18.10 -23.54
N ARG A 433 -7.23 -17.80 -23.42
CA ARG A 433 -7.89 -17.71 -22.11
C ARG A 433 -8.37 -19.10 -21.69
N ILE A 434 -8.18 -19.42 -20.43
CA ILE A 434 -8.62 -20.66 -19.79
C ILE A 434 -9.48 -20.30 -18.59
N SER A 435 -10.30 -21.24 -18.11
CA SER A 435 -11.10 -21.03 -16.89
C SER A 435 -10.19 -20.83 -15.68
N ALA A 436 -10.65 -20.05 -14.69
CA ALA A 436 -9.85 -19.75 -13.52
C ALA A 436 -9.42 -21.00 -12.72
N PRO A 437 -10.29 -22.01 -12.46
CA PRO A 437 -9.85 -23.23 -11.77
C PRO A 437 -8.76 -23.99 -12.55
N ARG A 438 -8.86 -24.06 -13.89
CA ARG A 438 -7.81 -24.65 -14.72
C ARG A 438 -6.50 -23.88 -14.61
N ALA A 439 -6.56 -22.55 -14.64
CA ALA A 439 -5.38 -21.70 -14.51
C ALA A 439 -4.67 -21.88 -13.16
N LEU A 440 -5.44 -22.03 -12.07
CA LEU A 440 -4.90 -22.33 -10.74
C LEU A 440 -4.24 -23.71 -10.69
N VAL A 441 -4.82 -24.72 -11.35
CA VAL A 441 -4.24 -26.07 -11.43
C VAL A 441 -2.96 -26.09 -12.27
N GLU A 442 -2.92 -25.36 -13.38
CA GLU A 442 -1.69 -25.19 -14.18
C GLU A 442 -0.58 -24.52 -13.35
N MET A 443 -0.92 -23.47 -12.59
CA MET A 443 0.00 -22.83 -11.63
C MET A 443 0.50 -23.81 -10.57
N TYR A 444 -0.40 -24.59 -9.96
CA TYR A 444 -0.03 -25.61 -8.96
C TYR A 444 0.93 -26.65 -9.56
N THR A 445 0.67 -27.09 -10.79
CA THR A 445 1.50 -28.05 -11.51
C THR A 445 2.92 -27.51 -11.73
N ASP A 446 3.04 -26.27 -12.18
CA ASP A 446 4.34 -25.61 -12.37
C ASP A 446 5.13 -25.54 -11.06
N LEU A 447 4.47 -25.25 -9.93
CA LEU A 447 5.10 -25.21 -8.61
C LEU A 447 5.55 -26.59 -8.14
N VAL A 448 4.74 -27.65 -8.33
CA VAL A 448 5.13 -29.04 -7.98
C VAL A 448 6.34 -29.48 -8.78
N LEU A 449 6.35 -29.25 -10.09
CA LEU A 449 7.48 -29.60 -10.97
C LEU A 449 8.76 -28.88 -10.53
N THR A 450 8.64 -27.61 -10.15
CA THR A 450 9.78 -26.81 -9.67
C THR A 450 10.29 -27.27 -8.31
N SER A 451 9.40 -27.67 -7.39
CA SER A 451 9.75 -28.20 -6.07
C SER A 451 10.43 -29.58 -6.14
N SER A 452 10.05 -30.40 -7.12
CA SER A 452 10.57 -31.77 -7.29
C SER A 452 11.96 -31.86 -7.93
N ALA A 453 12.48 -30.75 -8.48
CA ALA A 453 13.78 -30.76 -9.13
C ALA A 453 14.88 -31.11 -8.09
N PRO A 454 15.71 -32.14 -8.31
CA PRO A 454 16.72 -32.57 -7.35
C PRO A 454 17.73 -31.44 -7.15
N VAL A 455 17.59 -30.73 -6.02
CA VAL A 455 18.61 -29.80 -5.56
C VAL A 455 19.82 -30.67 -5.22
N LYS A 456 20.83 -30.69 -6.11
CA LYS A 456 22.14 -31.24 -5.78
C LYS A 456 22.67 -30.42 -4.61
N GLN A 457 22.46 -30.92 -3.40
CA GLN A 457 23.02 -30.37 -2.17
C GLN A 457 24.52 -30.66 -2.19
N GLU A 458 25.29 -29.79 -2.83
CA GLU A 458 26.71 -29.69 -2.52
C GLU A 458 26.87 -28.78 -1.29
N PRO A 459 27.50 -29.25 -0.21
CA PRO A 459 27.67 -28.49 1.02
C PRO A 459 28.78 -27.45 0.86
N CYS A 460 28.49 -26.33 0.21
CA CYS A 460 29.33 -25.12 0.26
C CYS A 460 28.57 -23.99 0.99
N LEU A 461 29.14 -23.51 2.09
CA LEU A 461 28.58 -22.55 3.05
C LEU A 461 28.57 -21.09 2.56
N ASP A 462 28.23 -20.86 1.28
CA ASP A 462 28.19 -19.51 0.71
C ASP A 462 26.79 -18.89 0.75
N SER A 463 26.73 -17.56 0.71
CA SER A 463 25.53 -16.70 0.78
C SER A 463 24.40 -17.06 -0.19
N GLY A 464 24.66 -17.85 -1.23
CA GLY A 464 23.65 -18.36 -2.17
C GLY A 464 22.66 -19.38 -1.58
N GLN A 465 23.00 -20.07 -0.48
CA GLN A 465 22.08 -21.06 0.13
C GLN A 465 20.83 -20.41 0.74
N GLN A 466 20.95 -19.18 1.26
CA GLN A 466 19.82 -18.51 1.91
C GLN A 466 18.71 -18.15 0.91
N THR A 467 19.08 -17.71 -0.30
CA THR A 467 18.10 -17.38 -1.35
C THR A 467 17.35 -18.60 -1.87
N ASP A 468 18.00 -19.77 -1.94
CA ASP A 468 17.34 -21.00 -2.37
C ASP A 468 16.33 -21.51 -1.34
N LEU A 469 16.72 -21.46 -0.06
CA LEU A 469 15.83 -21.84 1.04
C LEU A 469 14.60 -20.93 1.10
N LEU A 470 14.77 -19.64 0.84
CA LEU A 470 13.67 -18.69 0.73
C LEU A 470 12.75 -19.03 -0.45
N ALA A 471 13.27 -19.20 -1.66
CA ALA A 471 12.47 -19.55 -2.83
C ALA A 471 11.72 -20.89 -2.68
N ALA A 472 12.35 -21.88 -2.02
CA ALA A 472 11.71 -23.14 -1.70
C ALA A 472 10.59 -22.97 -0.65
N GLY A 473 10.80 -22.11 0.36
CA GLY A 473 9.79 -21.74 1.34
C GLY A 473 8.59 -21.04 0.71
N GLU A 474 8.82 -20.10 -0.21
CA GLU A 474 7.79 -19.40 -0.97
C GLU A 474 6.98 -20.37 -1.84
N THR A 475 7.65 -21.29 -2.54
CA THR A 475 6.99 -22.32 -3.37
C THR A 475 6.07 -23.20 -2.52
N ARG A 476 6.53 -23.66 -1.35
CA ARG A 476 5.73 -24.46 -0.41
C ARG A 476 4.53 -23.68 0.14
N LEU A 477 4.74 -22.41 0.49
CA LEU A 477 3.66 -21.53 0.93
C LEU A 477 2.55 -21.44 -0.12
N LEU A 478 2.91 -21.25 -1.40
CA LEU A 478 1.95 -21.19 -2.50
C LEU A 478 1.24 -22.53 -2.75
N LEU A 479 1.97 -23.65 -2.74
CA LEU A 479 1.39 -25.00 -2.87
C LEU A 479 0.36 -25.27 -1.77
N SER A 480 0.69 -24.89 -0.53
CA SER A 480 -0.15 -25.09 0.64
C SER A 480 -1.45 -24.26 0.56
N HIS A 481 -1.37 -22.99 0.14
CA HIS A 481 -2.53 -22.13 -0.10
C HIS A 481 -3.42 -22.66 -1.22
N LEU A 482 -2.84 -23.02 -2.38
CA LEU A 482 -3.59 -23.54 -3.51
C LEU A 482 -4.32 -24.84 -3.16
N SER A 483 -3.69 -25.71 -2.36
CA SER A 483 -4.30 -26.96 -1.91
C SER A 483 -5.54 -26.72 -1.05
N LEU A 484 -5.48 -25.75 -0.13
CA LEU A 484 -6.65 -25.34 0.65
C LEU A 484 -7.74 -24.73 -0.23
N LEU A 485 -7.36 -23.83 -1.14
CA LEU A 485 -8.29 -23.19 -2.06
C LEU A 485 -9.00 -24.23 -2.95
N PHE A 486 -8.28 -25.24 -3.47
CA PHE A 486 -8.90 -26.34 -4.20
C PHE A 486 -9.87 -27.11 -3.33
N GLY A 487 -9.49 -27.48 -2.11
CA GLY A 487 -10.40 -28.15 -1.20
C GLY A 487 -11.69 -27.35 -0.95
N LEU A 488 -11.60 -26.04 -0.76
CA LEU A 488 -12.76 -25.14 -0.65
C LEU A 488 -13.60 -25.07 -1.93
N LEU A 489 -12.96 -24.98 -3.10
CA LEU A 489 -13.65 -24.94 -4.40
C LEU A 489 -14.38 -26.24 -4.73
N MET A 490 -13.86 -27.39 -4.29
CA MET A 490 -14.44 -28.71 -4.48
C MET A 490 -15.55 -29.01 -3.47
N LYS A 491 -15.40 -28.54 -2.22
CA LYS A 491 -16.35 -28.79 -1.13
C LYS A 491 -17.74 -28.26 -1.50
N ASP A 492 -18.71 -29.17 -1.48
CA ASP A 492 -20.12 -28.94 -1.85
C ASP A 492 -20.33 -28.49 -3.32
N ASN A 493 -19.34 -28.71 -4.20
CA ASN A 493 -19.44 -28.40 -5.64
C ASN A 493 -18.84 -29.53 -6.49
N SER A 494 -19.69 -30.50 -6.85
CA SER A 494 -19.26 -31.71 -7.58
C SER A 494 -18.72 -31.44 -8.98
N THR A 495 -19.13 -30.36 -9.63
CA THR A 495 -18.58 -29.94 -10.93
C THR A 495 -17.15 -29.48 -10.77
N ASN A 496 -16.88 -28.57 -9.82
CA ASN A 496 -15.51 -28.12 -9.55
C ASN A 496 -14.62 -29.27 -9.07
N GLN A 497 -15.16 -30.16 -8.22
CA GLN A 497 -14.46 -31.39 -7.80
C GLN A 497 -13.99 -32.22 -8.99
N ARG A 498 -14.90 -32.53 -9.92
CA ARG A 498 -14.56 -33.30 -11.12
C ARG A 498 -13.49 -32.59 -11.95
N ASP A 499 -13.73 -31.34 -12.30
CA ASP A 499 -12.86 -30.57 -13.19
C ASP A 499 -11.46 -30.41 -12.60
N ILE A 500 -11.34 -30.09 -11.30
CA ILE A 500 -10.05 -29.94 -10.62
C ILE A 500 -9.30 -31.27 -10.57
N LEU A 501 -9.96 -32.38 -10.19
CA LEU A 501 -9.32 -33.70 -10.12
C LEU A 501 -8.85 -34.20 -11.50
N ASP A 502 -9.60 -33.88 -12.55
CA ASP A 502 -9.26 -34.23 -13.92
C ASP A 502 -8.04 -33.45 -14.43
N TRP A 503 -7.84 -32.20 -13.98
CA TRP A 503 -6.72 -31.35 -14.41
C TRP A 503 -5.47 -31.48 -13.54
N LEU A 504 -5.59 -31.94 -12.29
CA LEU A 504 -4.44 -32.08 -11.39
C LEU A 504 -3.39 -33.03 -11.97
N PRO A 505 -2.08 -32.74 -11.75
CA PRO A 505 -1.02 -33.59 -12.25
C PRO A 505 -1.05 -34.95 -11.55
N GLU A 506 -0.59 -35.99 -12.26
CA GLU A 506 -0.46 -37.31 -11.65
C GLU A 506 0.49 -37.28 -10.45
N SER A 507 0.14 -38.09 -9.44
CA SER A 507 0.96 -38.24 -8.25
C SER A 507 2.35 -38.77 -8.62
N PRO A 508 3.44 -38.28 -8.01
CA PRO A 508 4.74 -38.93 -8.16
C PRO A 508 4.65 -40.40 -7.72
N THR A 509 5.38 -41.27 -8.42
CA THR A 509 5.42 -42.73 -8.19
C THR A 509 5.90 -43.15 -6.79
N SER A 510 6.36 -42.19 -5.98
CA SER A 510 6.77 -42.41 -4.59
C SER A 510 5.61 -42.48 -3.60
N LEU A 511 4.40 -42.02 -3.98
CA LEU A 511 3.21 -42.11 -3.13
C LEU A 511 2.52 -43.47 -3.32
N ALA A 512 1.93 -43.99 -2.24
CA ALA A 512 1.36 -45.33 -2.21
C ALA A 512 0.02 -45.48 -2.97
N CYS A 513 -0.55 -44.38 -3.44
CA CYS A 513 -1.86 -44.33 -4.09
C CYS A 513 -1.72 -43.82 -5.54
N ASP A 514 -2.32 -44.56 -6.48
CA ASP A 514 -2.37 -44.18 -7.90
C ASP A 514 -3.69 -43.45 -8.23
N GLY A 515 -3.72 -42.76 -9.39
CA GLY A 515 -4.91 -42.10 -9.92
C GLY A 515 -5.41 -40.94 -9.06
N GLN A 516 -6.74 -40.74 -9.02
CA GLN A 516 -7.35 -39.59 -8.33
C GLN A 516 -7.09 -39.60 -6.81
N SER A 517 -7.02 -40.77 -6.18
CA SER A 517 -6.70 -40.90 -4.74
C SER A 517 -5.30 -40.37 -4.43
N GLY A 518 -4.30 -40.66 -5.28
CA GLY A 518 -2.95 -40.10 -5.18
C GLY A 518 -2.91 -38.57 -5.33
N LYS A 519 -3.71 -38.03 -6.26
CA LYS A 519 -3.82 -36.56 -6.46
C LYS A 519 -4.35 -35.88 -5.20
N VAL A 520 -5.40 -36.43 -4.58
CA VAL A 520 -5.96 -35.91 -3.33
C VAL A 520 -4.97 -36.05 -2.17
N GLN A 521 -4.23 -37.16 -2.09
CA GLN A 521 -3.18 -37.35 -1.08
C GLN A 521 -2.12 -36.23 -1.11
N MET A 522 -1.70 -35.84 -2.32
CA MET A 522 -0.75 -34.75 -2.50
C MET A 522 -1.32 -33.41 -2.01
N LEU A 523 -2.59 -33.11 -2.32
CA LEU A 523 -3.26 -31.92 -1.79
C LEU A 523 -3.34 -31.93 -0.26
N ILE A 524 -3.66 -33.07 0.35
CA ILE A 524 -3.69 -33.23 1.82
C ILE A 524 -2.31 -32.94 2.41
N ALA A 525 -1.24 -33.46 1.81
CA ALA A 525 0.12 -33.25 2.28
C ALA A 525 0.47 -31.75 2.31
N HIS A 526 0.25 -31.04 1.20
CA HIS A 526 0.53 -29.60 1.13
C HIS A 526 -0.43 -28.77 2.01
N ALA A 527 -1.71 -29.13 2.12
CA ALA A 527 -2.65 -28.44 3.00
C ALA A 527 -2.28 -28.59 4.50
N LYS A 528 -1.71 -29.74 4.89
CA LYS A 528 -1.18 -29.95 6.25
C LYS A 528 0.02 -29.05 6.54
N GLU A 529 0.86 -28.76 5.55
CA GLU A 529 1.95 -27.78 5.71
C GLU A 529 1.41 -26.39 6.02
N PHE A 530 0.32 -25.97 5.38
CA PHE A 530 -0.34 -24.70 5.73
C PHE A 530 -0.78 -24.69 7.19
N SER A 531 -1.47 -25.73 7.64
CA SER A 531 -1.96 -25.82 9.02
C SER A 531 -0.81 -25.78 10.03
N TYR A 532 0.34 -26.36 9.69
CA TYR A 532 1.54 -26.28 10.52
C TYR A 532 2.07 -24.85 10.62
N LEU A 533 2.22 -24.15 9.47
CA LEU A 533 2.72 -22.77 9.42
C LEU A 533 1.82 -21.78 10.16
N TYR A 534 0.50 -22.01 10.16
CA TYR A 534 -0.49 -21.11 10.78
C TYR A 534 -0.96 -21.56 12.18
N ALA A 535 -0.72 -22.80 12.60
CA ALA A 535 -0.97 -23.20 13.99
C ALA A 535 -0.07 -22.44 14.97
N GLU A 536 1.12 -22.03 14.53
CA GLU A 536 2.04 -21.19 15.31
C GLU A 536 1.53 -19.74 15.48
N SER A 537 0.65 -19.26 14.60
CA SER A 537 0.11 -17.89 14.64
C SER A 537 -1.21 -17.74 15.40
N GLY A 538 -1.84 -18.84 15.81
CA GLY A 538 -2.86 -18.88 16.86
C GLY A 538 -4.31 -18.52 16.49
N ASP A 539 -4.63 -18.14 15.25
CA ASP A 539 -5.94 -17.51 14.96
C ASP A 539 -6.86 -18.22 13.92
N GLU A 540 -6.41 -19.19 13.12
CA GLU A 540 -7.22 -19.62 11.95
C GLU A 540 -7.29 -21.14 11.64
N GLY A 541 -6.91 -21.99 12.59
CA GLY A 541 -6.84 -23.45 12.34
C GLY A 541 -8.16 -24.15 11.99
N GLY A 542 -9.32 -23.52 12.22
CA GLY A 542 -10.64 -24.15 12.01
C GLY A 542 -10.96 -24.45 10.54
N SER A 543 -10.87 -23.45 9.66
CA SER A 543 -11.21 -23.59 8.23
C SER A 543 -10.27 -24.57 7.52
N ALA A 544 -8.96 -24.42 7.73
CA ALA A 544 -7.96 -25.29 7.12
C ALA A 544 -8.15 -26.76 7.54
N ARG A 545 -8.46 -27.01 8.82
CA ARG A 545 -8.75 -28.34 9.33
C ARG A 545 -9.99 -28.94 8.68
N ASP A 546 -11.07 -28.18 8.54
CA ASP A 546 -12.30 -28.65 7.90
C ASP A 546 -12.07 -29.03 6.43
N VAL A 547 -11.22 -28.27 5.73
CA VAL A 547 -10.81 -28.58 4.36
C VAL A 547 -9.98 -29.86 4.30
N ILE A 548 -9.02 -30.03 5.21
CA ILE A 548 -8.21 -31.26 5.28
C ILE A 548 -9.09 -32.48 5.55
N VAL A 549 -10.03 -32.38 6.51
CA VAL A 549 -10.98 -33.47 6.81
C VAL A 549 -11.83 -33.80 5.59
N PHE A 550 -12.31 -32.80 4.86
CA PHE A 550 -13.03 -33.00 3.60
C PHE A 550 -12.16 -33.73 2.57
N LEU A 551 -10.92 -33.31 2.36
CA LEU A 551 -10.00 -33.95 1.41
C LEU A 551 -9.71 -35.40 1.81
N GLU A 552 -9.52 -35.69 3.10
CA GLU A 552 -9.33 -37.05 3.62
C GLU A 552 -10.57 -37.92 3.39
N GLN A 553 -11.78 -37.38 3.56
CA GLN A 553 -13.02 -38.08 3.26
C GLN A 553 -13.17 -38.36 1.77
N LEU A 554 -12.84 -37.37 0.92
CA LEU A 554 -12.86 -37.51 -0.53
C LEU A 554 -11.86 -38.59 -0.98
N GLN A 555 -10.65 -38.62 -0.40
CA GLN A 555 -9.65 -39.64 -0.70
C GLN A 555 -10.17 -41.06 -0.39
N ASN A 556 -10.92 -41.25 0.69
CA ASN A 556 -11.48 -42.55 1.06
C ASN A 556 -12.65 -43.00 0.16
N GLN A 557 -13.24 -42.08 -0.60
CA GLN A 557 -14.33 -42.37 -1.54
C GLN A 557 -13.84 -42.74 -2.95
N LEU A 558 -12.60 -42.36 -3.27
CA LEU A 558 -11.92 -42.60 -4.56
C LEU A 558 -11.07 -43.85 -4.49
#